data_AF-A0A524P0C6-F1
#
_entry.id   AF-A0A524P0C6-F1
#
_cell.length_a   1.000
_cell.length_b   1.000
_cell.length_c   1.000
_cell.angle_alpha   90.00
_cell.angle_beta   90.00
_cell.angle_gamma   90.00
#
_symmetry.space_group_name_H-M   'P 1'
#
loop_
_entity.id
_entity.type
_entity.pdbx_description
1 polymer ?
#
loop_
_entity_poly.entity_id
_entity_poly.type
_entity_poly.pdbx_seq_one_letter_code
_entity_poly.pdbx_strand_id
1 'polypeptide(L)'
;METTFHGTALSRRKIVDRMQLIRSITEEFQQHYVFQDGLRFNFLFGLYSQKLEHLLNEADQIDDRQFHDNLNILRRSVEEMSPYVIE
;
A
#
# COMPACT_ATOMS: atom_id res chain seq x y z
N MET A 1 27.95 8.88 -23.44
CA MET A 1 26.54 9.28 -23.33
C MET A 1 26.15 9.15 -21.88
N GLU A 2 26.16 10.26 -21.14
CA GLU A 2 25.62 10.32 -19.78
C GLU A 2 24.11 10.53 -19.90
N THR A 3 23.32 9.50 -19.59
CA THR A 3 21.86 9.62 -19.44
C THR A 3 21.60 10.34 -18.12
N THR A 4 21.58 11.67 -18.16
CA THR A 4 21.34 12.49 -16.98
C THR A 4 19.91 12.25 -16.48
N PHE A 5 19.80 11.54 -15.37
CA PHE A 5 18.59 11.18 -14.63
C PHE A 5 17.84 12.44 -14.14
N HIS A 6 17.15 13.14 -15.03
CA HIS A 6 16.22 14.25 -14.71
C HIS A 6 14.85 13.69 -14.31
N GLY A 7 14.81 12.83 -13.29
CA GLY A 7 13.58 12.64 -12.51
C GLY A 7 13.25 13.99 -11.86
N THR A 8 12.36 14.76 -12.49
CA THR A 8 12.00 16.13 -12.09
C THR A 8 11.54 16.17 -10.63
N ALA A 9 11.80 17.27 -9.92
CA ALA A 9 11.34 17.46 -8.53
C ALA A 9 9.84 17.19 -8.33
N LEU A 10 9.05 17.40 -9.40
CA LEU A 10 7.62 17.06 -9.47
C LEU A 10 7.35 15.55 -9.29
N SER A 11 8.17 14.69 -9.91
CA SER A 11 8.09 13.23 -9.76
C SER A 11 8.46 12.81 -8.33
N ARG A 12 9.51 13.41 -7.74
CA ARG A 12 9.90 13.14 -6.35
C ARG A 12 8.80 13.51 -5.35
N ARG A 13 8.18 14.68 -5.50
CA ARG A 13 7.06 15.10 -4.63
C ARG A 13 5.88 14.15 -4.76
N LYS A 14 5.51 13.77 -5.98
CA LYS A 14 4.46 12.79 -6.25
C LYS A 14 4.73 11.44 -5.57
N ILE A 15 5.95 10.94 -5.62
CA ILE A 15 6.34 9.69 -4.94
C ILE A 15 6.21 9.84 -3.42
N VAL A 16 6.69 10.95 -2.86
CA VAL A 16 6.57 11.21 -1.41
C VAL A 16 5.11 11.24 -0.97
N ASP A 17 4.25 11.95 -1.70
CA ASP A 17 2.82 12.03 -1.40
C ASP A 17 2.16 10.65 -1.47
N ARG A 18 2.49 9.85 -2.49
CA ARG A 18 2.01 8.46 -2.65
C ARG A 18 2.45 7.56 -1.47
N MET A 19 3.70 7.66 -1.06
CA MET A 19 4.23 6.89 0.08
C MET A 19 3.57 7.28 1.40
N GLN A 20 3.26 8.57 1.60
CA GLN A 20 2.50 9.03 2.77
C GLN A 20 1.09 8.44 2.79
N LEU A 21 0.41 8.40 1.64
CA LEU A 21 -0.92 7.80 1.53
C LEU A 21 -0.90 6.29 1.85
N ILE A 22 0.09 5.55 1.35
CA ILE A 22 0.25 4.12 1.68
C ILE A 22 0.43 3.96 3.20
N ARG A 23 1.37 4.70 3.80
CA ARG A 23 1.63 4.63 5.25
C ARG A 23 0.41 4.94 6.09
N SER A 24 -0.36 5.97 5.72
CA SER A 24 -1.57 6.37 6.45
C SER A 24 -2.63 5.26 6.54
N ILE A 25 -2.58 4.27 5.65
CA ILE A 25 -3.49 3.13 5.65
C ILE A 25 -2.89 1.95 6.40
N THR A 26 -1.58 1.73 6.30
CA THR A 26 -0.95 0.49 6.77
C THR A 26 -0.32 0.59 8.15
N GLU A 27 0.01 1.78 8.63
CA GLU A 27 0.85 1.97 9.82
C GLU A 27 0.26 1.34 11.09
N GLU A 28 -1.01 1.61 11.39
CA GLU A 28 -1.70 1.02 12.54
C GLU A 28 -1.78 -0.50 12.39
N PHE A 29 -2.22 -0.99 11.23
CA PHE A 29 -2.33 -2.42 10.95
C PHE A 29 -0.97 -3.16 11.08
N GLN A 30 0.12 -2.54 10.63
CA GLN A 30 1.48 -3.09 10.71
C GLN A 30 2.03 -3.19 12.13
N GLN A 31 1.50 -2.41 13.08
CA GLN A 31 1.90 -2.46 14.48
C GLN A 31 1.27 -3.63 15.24
N HIS A 32 0.29 -4.32 14.64
CA HIS A 32 -0.33 -5.52 15.22
C HIS A 32 0.44 -6.79 14.84
N TYR A 33 0.71 -7.63 15.85
CA TYR A 33 1.49 -8.88 15.71
C TYR A 33 0.64 -10.14 15.87
N VAL A 34 -0.61 -10.01 16.31
CA VAL A 34 -1.50 -11.13 16.60
C VAL A 34 -2.84 -10.88 15.93
N PHE A 35 -3.26 -11.86 15.13
CA PHE A 35 -4.53 -11.85 14.42
C PHE A 35 -5.27 -13.14 14.70
N GLN A 36 -6.60 -13.06 14.75
CA GLN A 36 -7.46 -14.23 14.79
C GLN A 36 -7.39 -14.95 13.44
N ASP A 37 -6.94 -16.21 13.45
CA ASP A 37 -6.83 -17.01 12.24
C ASP A 37 -8.21 -17.33 11.65
N GLY A 38 -8.26 -17.35 10.32
CA GLY A 38 -9.46 -17.62 9.56
C GLY A 38 -9.21 -17.54 8.05
N LEU A 39 -9.93 -18.38 7.30
CA LEU A 39 -9.82 -18.47 5.84
C LEU A 39 -10.04 -17.10 5.15
N ARG A 40 -10.98 -16.30 5.67
CA ARG A 40 -11.24 -14.93 5.18
C ARG A 40 -10.09 -13.98 5.50
N PHE A 41 -9.54 -14.02 6.71
CA PHE A 41 -8.38 -13.21 7.09
C PHE A 41 -7.18 -13.52 6.19
N ASN A 42 -6.84 -14.80 6.00
CA ASN A 42 -5.71 -15.19 5.16
C ASN A 42 -5.85 -14.72 3.70
N PHE A 43 -7.07 -14.75 3.15
CA PHE A 43 -7.35 -14.19 1.83
C PHE A 43 -7.14 -12.67 1.81
N LEU A 44 -7.71 -11.94 2.76
CA LEU A 44 -7.60 -10.48 2.86
C LEU A 44 -6.14 -10.05 3.08
N PHE A 45 -5.39 -10.79 3.91
CA PHE A 45 -3.99 -10.54 4.18
C PHE A 45 -3.12 -10.77 2.95
N GLY A 46 -3.40 -11.82 2.16
CA GLY A 46 -2.76 -12.05 0.87
C GLY A 46 -3.02 -10.91 -0.12
N LEU A 47 -4.27 -10.46 -0.23
CA LEU A 47 -4.64 -9.34 -1.10
C LEU A 47 -3.99 -8.03 -0.63
N TYR A 48 -4.01 -7.75 0.67
CA TYR A 48 -3.31 -6.62 1.30
C TYR A 48 -1.82 -6.65 0.95
N SER A 49 -1.15 -7.77 1.18
CA SER A 49 0.30 -7.92 0.98
C SER A 49 0.69 -7.70 -0.49
N GLN A 50 -0.06 -8.31 -1.41
CA GLN A 50 0.18 -8.16 -2.85
C GLN A 50 0.00 -6.72 -3.31
N LYS A 51 -1.05 -6.03 -2.83
CA LYS A 51 -1.32 -4.64 -3.21
C LYS A 51 -0.32 -3.67 -2.60
N LEU A 52 0.07 -3.90 -1.35
CA LEU A 52 1.11 -3.12 -0.70
C LEU A 52 2.44 -3.24 -1.47
N GLU A 53 2.86 -4.46 -1.79
CA GLU A 53 4.08 -4.71 -2.54
C GLU A 53 4.07 -4.00 -3.90
N HIS A 54 3.00 -4.14 -4.67
CA HIS A 54 2.87 -3.48 -5.97
C HIS A 54 2.90 -1.94 -5.84
N LEU A 55 2.19 -1.37 -4.86
CA LEU A 55 2.18 0.07 -4.61
C LEU A 55 3.55 0.61 -4.18
N LEU A 56 4.35 -0.17 -3.44
CA LEU A 56 5.69 0.22 -3.01
C LEU A 56 6.72 0.10 -4.14
N ASN A 57 6.63 -0.97 -4.94
CA ASN A 57 7.60 -1.26 -6.00
C ASN A 57 7.37 -0.42 -7.27
N GLU A 58 6.12 -0.08 -7.57
CA GLU A 58 5.75 0.61 -8.81
C GLU A 58 5.20 2.03 -8.56
N ALA A 59 5.43 2.59 -7.37
CA ALA A 59 4.93 3.90 -6.94
C ALA A 59 5.26 5.05 -7.91
N ASP A 60 6.32 4.95 -8.70
CA ASP A 60 6.78 5.94 -9.68
C ASP A 60 6.38 5.61 -11.13
N GLN A 61 5.98 4.36 -11.40
CA GLN A 61 5.71 3.83 -12.73
C GLN A 61 4.22 3.74 -13.05
N ILE A 62 3.37 3.47 -12.05
CA ILE A 62 1.92 3.35 -12.28
C ILE A 62 1.26 4.72 -12.41
N ASP A 63 0.25 4.79 -13.28
CA ASP A 63 -0.55 6.00 -13.44
C ASP A 63 -1.38 6.33 -12.19
N ASP A 64 -1.95 7.53 -12.15
CA ASP A 64 -2.71 7.99 -10.97
C ASP A 64 -3.97 7.17 -10.74
N ARG A 65 -4.65 6.71 -11.79
CA ARG A 65 -5.87 5.92 -11.64
C ARG A 65 -5.55 4.55 -11.03
N GLN A 66 -4.57 3.85 -11.59
CA GLN A 66 -4.11 2.56 -11.09
C GLN A 66 -3.58 2.67 -9.66
N PHE A 67 -2.85 3.75 -9.34
CA PHE A 67 -2.43 4.01 -7.96
C PHE A 67 -3.63 4.11 -7.02
N HIS A 68 -4.63 4.93 -7.34
CA HIS A 68 -5.80 5.12 -6.47
C HIS A 68 -6.67 3.86 -6.39
N ASP A 69 -6.84 3.12 -7.48
CA ASP A 69 -7.60 1.87 -7.49
C ASP A 69 -6.94 0.82 -6.58
N ASN A 70 -5.61 0.65 -6.68
CA ASN A 70 -4.87 -0.23 -5.78
C ASN A 70 -4.85 0.27 -4.33
N LEU A 71 -4.76 1.58 -4.10
CA LEU A 71 -4.83 2.19 -2.77
C LEU A 71 -6.20 1.94 -2.11
N ASN A 72 -7.28 2.00 -2.89
CA ASN A 72 -8.63 1.69 -2.40
C ASN A 72 -8.78 0.22 -2.03
N ILE A 73 -8.21 -0.71 -2.81
CA ILE A 73 -8.19 -2.13 -2.46
C ILE A 73 -7.40 -2.34 -1.17
N LEU A 74 -6.21 -1.73 -1.06
CA LEU A 74 -5.38 -1.81 0.15
C LEU A 74 -6.15 -1.35 1.40
N ARG A 75 -6.81 -0.19 1.29
CA ARG A 75 -7.64 0.37 2.37
C ARG A 75 -8.75 -0.57 2.79
N ARG A 76 -9.53 -1.07 1.83
CA ARG A 76 -10.64 -1.99 2.11
C ARG A 76 -10.16 -3.29 2.73
N SER A 77 -9.02 -3.83 2.31
CA SER A 77 -8.44 -5.01 2.93
C SER A 77 -8.11 -4.76 4.40
N VAL A 78 -7.51 -3.61 4.74
CA VAL A 78 -7.23 -3.25 6.15
C VAL A 78 -8.52 -3.09 6.95
N GLU A 79 -9.50 -2.36 6.43
CA GLU A 79 -10.82 -2.17 7.07
C GLU A 79 -11.53 -3.51 7.33
N GLU A 80 -11.51 -4.43 6.37
CA GLU A 80 -12.13 -5.75 6.51
C GLU A 80 -11.33 -6.69 7.42
N MET A 81 -10.03 -6.46 7.59
CA MET A 81 -9.19 -7.21 8.52
C MET A 81 -9.24 -6.68 9.96
N SER A 82 -9.68 -5.43 10.17
CA SER A 82 -9.75 -4.82 11.51
C SER A 82 -10.45 -5.69 12.57
N PRO A 83 -11.59 -6.36 12.29
CA PRO A 83 -12.25 -7.23 13.28
C PRO A 83 -11.46 -8.49 13.68
N TYR A 84 -10.38 -8.81 12.96
CA TYR A 84 -9.52 -9.95 13.25
C TYR A 84 -8.30 -9.57 14.10
N VAL A 85 -8.08 -8.28 14.36
CA VAL A 85 -7.01 -7.82 15.26
C VAL A 85 -7.38 -8.19 16.69
N ILE A 86 -6.44 -8.80 17.41
CA ILE A 86 -6.59 -9.11 18.84
C ILE A 86 -5.84 -8.02 19.62
N GLU A 87 -6.58 -7.26 20.44
CA GLU A 87 -6.06 -6.21 21.34
C GLU A 87 -5.33 -6.78 22.56
#